data_AF-A0AA45QRN6-F1
#
_entry.id   AF-A0AA45QRN6-F1
#
_cell.length_a   1.000
_cell.length_b   1.000
_cell.length_c   1.000
_cell.angle_alpha   90.00
_cell.angle_beta   90.00
_cell.angle_gamma   90.00
#
_symmetry.space_group_name_H-M   'P 1'
#
loop_
_entity.id
_entity.type
_entity.pdbx_description
1 polymer ?
#
loop_
_entity_poly.entity_id
_entity_poly.type
_entity_poly.pdbx_seq_one_letter_code
_entity_poly.pdbx_strand_id
1 'polypeptide(L)' 'MIYKKDLERSTSLLDIQQAYERECHRRFLVLQEVFPEDCIRMMLSEHLAIWITAEKQAISKFGLSDRHWVREKIMEFNCN' A
#
# COMPACT_ATOMS: atom_id res chain seq x y z
N MET A 1 -4.52 7.51 13.99
CA MET A 1 -3.51 7.71 12.92
C MET A 1 -4.20 8.21 11.66
N ILE A 2 -3.66 9.23 11.01
CA ILE A 2 -4.25 9.87 9.81
C ILE A 2 -4.40 8.84 8.67
N TYR A 3 -3.37 8.03 8.44
CA TYR A 3 -3.37 6.99 7.40
C TYR A 3 -4.56 6.00 7.47
N LYS A 4 -4.89 5.47 8.66
CA LYS A 4 -6.05 4.58 8.82
C LYS A 4 -7.38 5.26 8.49
N LYS A 5 -7.53 6.54 8.87
CA LYS A 5 -8.73 7.33 8.53
C LYS A 5 -8.83 7.60 7.03
N ASP A 6 -7.72 7.86 6.36
CA ASP A 6 -7.67 8.03 4.91
C ASP A 6 -8.11 6.72 4.19
N LEU A 7 -7.63 5.57 4.67
CA LEU A 7 -8.03 4.25 4.17
C LEU A 7 -9.51 3.91 4.45
N GLU A 8 -10.05 4.32 5.60
CA GLU A 8 -11.47 4.14 5.92
C GLU A 8 -12.36 5.00 5.04
N ARG A 9 -11.89 6.17 4.62
CA ARG A 9 -12.65 7.12 3.77
C ARG A 9 -12.49 6.87 2.27
N SER A 10 -11.55 6.01 1.87
CA SER A 10 -11.34 5.70 0.45
C SER A 10 -12.60 5.17 -0.22
N THR A 11 -12.91 5.71 -1.39
CA THR A 11 -14.03 5.29 -2.24
C THR A 11 -13.56 4.57 -3.50
N SER A 12 -12.26 4.66 -3.79
CA SER A 12 -11.62 3.99 -4.92
C SER A 12 -10.26 3.38 -4.53
N LEU A 13 -9.72 2.52 -5.40
CA LEU A 13 -8.33 2.05 -5.29
C LEU A 13 -7.31 3.17 -5.41
N LEU A 14 -7.62 4.19 -6.23
CA LEU A 14 -6.76 5.36 -6.39
C LEU A 14 -6.60 6.10 -5.05
N ASP A 15 -7.68 6.24 -4.29
CA ASP A 15 -7.64 6.86 -2.95
C ASP A 15 -6.73 6.05 -1.99
N ILE A 16 -6.81 4.71 -2.05
CA ILE A 16 -5.96 3.82 -1.24
C ILE A 16 -4.49 3.97 -1.66
N GLN A 17 -4.20 3.99 -2.96
CA GLN A 17 -2.85 4.16 -3.49
C GLN A 17 -2.25 5.52 -3.07
N GLN A 18 -3.00 6.60 -3.21
CA GLN A 18 -2.57 7.93 -2.80
C GLN A 18 -2.33 8.02 -1.29
N ALA A 19 -3.19 7.37 -0.47
CA ALA A 19 -2.99 7.31 0.97
C ALA A 19 -1.72 6.53 1.34
N TYR A 20 -1.44 5.41 0.64
CA TYR A 20 -0.21 4.64 0.78
C TYR A 20 1.02 5.49 0.45
N GLU A 21 1.04 6.16 -0.70
CA GLU A 21 2.18 6.98 -1.16
C GLU A 21 2.46 8.13 -0.18
N ARG A 22 1.42 8.82 0.29
CA ARG A 22 1.55 9.91 1.28
C ARG A 22 2.15 9.41 2.59
N GLU A 23 1.68 8.27 3.10
CA GLU A 23 2.18 7.74 4.37
C GLU A 23 3.63 7.24 4.23
N CYS A 24 3.97 6.57 3.12
CA CYS A 24 5.35 6.16 2.83
C CYS A 24 6.28 7.37 2.77
N HIS A 25 5.90 8.42 2.05
CA HIS A 25 6.71 9.64 1.96
C HIS A 25 6.87 10.31 3.33
N ARG A 26 5.79 10.43 4.10
CA ARG A 26 5.83 10.98 5.46
C ARG A 26 6.77 10.17 6.36
N ARG A 27 6.73 8.84 6.28
CA ARG A 27 7.57 7.97 7.09
C ARG A 27 9.04 8.05 6.68
N PHE A 28 9.30 8.13 5.38
CA PHE A 28 10.63 8.34 4.84
C PHE A 28 11.29 9.62 5.36
N LEU A 29 10.58 10.75 5.34
CA LEU A 29 11.11 12.01 5.87
C LEU A 29 11.48 11.89 7.36
N VAL A 30 10.61 11.28 8.17
CA VAL A 30 10.90 11.05 9.59
C VAL A 30 12.11 10.14 9.78
N LEU A 31 12.25 9.08 8.97
CA LEU A 31 13.40 8.19 9.06
C LEU A 31 14.70 8.86 8.63
N GLN A 32 14.68 9.71 7.60
CA GLN A 32 15.84 10.49 7.20
C GLN A 32 16.30 11.43 8.31
N GLU A 33 15.37 12.06 9.02
CA GLU A 33 15.70 12.96 10.13
C GLU A 33 16.29 12.22 11.33
N VAL A 34 15.73 11.06 11.69
CA VAL A 34 16.11 10.35 12.92
C VAL A 34 17.25 9.35 12.70
N PHE A 35 17.32 8.73 11.52
CA PHE A 35 18.26 7.65 11.20
C PHE A 35 18.86 7.82 9.79
N PRO A 36 19.58 8.92 9.50
CA PRO A 36 20.04 9.23 8.14
C PRO A 36 20.88 8.11 7.50
N GLU A 37 21.74 7.44 8.27
CA GLU A 37 22.63 6.37 7.79
C GLU A 37 21.92 5.03 7.56
N ASP A 38 20.81 4.79 8.26
CA ASP A 38 20.05 3.53 8.22
C ASP A 38 18.69 3.65 7.53
N CYS A 39 18.33 4.85 7.09
CA CYS A 39 16.98 5.19 6.62
C CYS A 39 16.52 4.28 5.49
N ILE A 40 17.40 3.93 4.54
CA ILE A 40 17.07 3.09 3.38
C ILE A 40 16.65 1.69 3.82
N ARG A 41 17.37 1.10 4.77
CA ARG A 41 17.07 -0.24 5.30
C ARG A 41 15.79 -0.23 6.12
N MET A 42 15.59 0.77 6.97
CA MET A 42 14.39 0.90 7.79
C MET A 42 13.14 1.18 6.93
N MET A 43 13.32 1.91 5.82
CA MET A 43 12.26 2.22 4.87
C MET A 43 11.62 0.96 4.27
N LEU A 44 12.40 -0.08 3.95
CA LEU A 44 11.85 -1.34 3.43
C LEU A 44 10.83 -1.98 4.39
N SER A 45 11.13 -1.99 5.69
CA SER A 45 10.25 -2.57 6.70
C SER A 45 8.98 -1.74 6.90
N GLU A 46 9.11 -0.42 6.88
CA GLU A 46 7.98 0.51 7.01
C GLU A 46 7.08 0.46 5.77
N HIS A 47 7.64 0.43 4.56
CA HIS A 47 6.89 0.26 3.32
C HIS A 47 6.08 -1.03 3.32
N LEU A 48 6.66 -2.15 3.77
CA LEU A 48 5.95 -3.42 3.85
C LEU A 48 4.73 -3.33 4.79
N ALA A 49 4.89 -2.70 5.96
CA ALA A 49 3.80 -2.54 6.91
C ALA A 49 2.67 -1.64 6.38
N ILE A 50 3.03 -0.54 5.71
CA ILE A 50 2.07 0.37 5.08
C ILE A 50 1.35 -0.36 3.93
N TRP A 51 2.08 -1.07 3.07
CA TRP A 51 1.53 -1.84 1.96
C TRP A 51 0.53 -2.91 2.42
N ILE A 52 0.88 -3.76 3.39
CA ILE A 52 -0.04 -4.79 3.92
C ILE A 52 -1.34 -4.16 4.44
N THR A 53 -1.26 -2.96 5.01
CA THR A 53 -2.44 -2.26 5.53
C THR A 53 -3.32 -1.73 4.39
N ALA A 54 -2.72 -1.12 3.37
CA ALA A 54 -3.43 -0.69 2.17
C ALA A 54 -4.07 -1.88 1.42
N GLU A 55 -3.34 -2.99 1.28
CA GLU A 55 -3.80 -4.19 0.59
C GLU A 55 -5.00 -4.80 1.31
N LYS A 56 -4.92 -4.99 2.63
CA LYS A 56 -6.06 -5.47 3.44
C LYS A 56 -7.29 -4.59 3.26
N GLN A 57 -7.11 -3.28 3.17
CA GLN A 57 -8.21 -2.36 2.95
C GLN A 57 -8.79 -2.50 1.54
N ALA A 58 -7.95 -2.62 0.51
CA ALA A 58 -8.38 -2.83 -0.86
C ALA A 58 -9.16 -4.14 -1.03
N ILE A 59 -8.67 -5.23 -0.42
CA ILE A 59 -9.36 -6.52 -0.36
C ILE A 59 -10.72 -6.37 0.32
N SER A 60 -10.76 -5.74 1.49
CA SER A 60 -11.98 -5.60 2.27
C SER A 60 -13.06 -4.77 1.57
N LYS A 61 -12.66 -3.72 0.83
CA LYS A 61 -13.60 -2.79 0.19
C LYS A 61 -13.98 -3.16 -1.23
N PHE A 62 -13.04 -3.73 -1.98
CA PHE A 62 -13.19 -3.93 -3.42
C PHE A 62 -13.02 -5.39 -3.86
N GLY A 63 -12.73 -6.31 -2.93
CA GLY A 63 -12.56 -7.74 -3.27
C GLY A 63 -11.29 -8.05 -4.06
N LEU A 64 -10.35 -7.10 -4.12
CA LEU A 64 -9.11 -7.19 -4.89
C LEU A 64 -7.97 -7.61 -3.97
N SER A 65 -7.54 -8.87 -4.10
CA SER A 65 -6.26 -9.36 -3.55
C SER A 65 -5.30 -9.68 -4.69
N ASP A 66 -4.02 -9.89 -4.40
CA ASP A 66 -3.07 -10.45 -5.38
C ASP A 66 -3.61 -11.72 -6.06
N ARG A 67 -4.44 -12.53 -5.38
CA ARG A 67 -5.13 -13.67 -6.01
C ARG A 67 -6.14 -13.24 -7.06
N HIS A 68 -6.82 -12.11 -6.89
CA HIS A 68 -7.73 -11.56 -7.90
C HIS A 68 -6.95 -11.14 -9.15
N TRP A 69 -5.84 -10.42 -8.97
CA TRP A 69 -5.01 -9.95 -10.09
C TRP A 69 -4.32 -11.11 -10.83
N VAL A 70 -3.77 -12.08 -10.08
CA VAL A 70 -3.23 -13.33 -10.66
C VAL A 70 -4.32 -14.11 -11.39
N ARG A 71 -5.55 -14.17 -10.86
CA ARG A 71 -6.66 -14.86 -11.50
C ARG A 71 -7.13 -14.15 -12.78
N GLU A 72 -7.23 -12.82 -12.78
CA GLU A 72 -7.53 -12.05 -13.99
C GLU A 72 -6.45 -12.23 -15.06
N LYS A 73 -5.17 -12.16 -14.68
CA LYS A 73 -4.06 -12.35 -15.62
C LYS A 73 -3.97 -13.77 -16.16
N ILE A 74 -4.29 -14.79 -15.36
CA ILE A 74 -4.40 -16.19 -15.82
C ILE A 74 -5.60 -16.38 -16.75
N MET A 75 -6.73 -15.71 -16.48
CA MET A 75 -7.93 -15.77 -17.34
C MET A 75 -7.67 -15.09 -18.69
N GLU A 76 -7.00 -13.94 -18.72
CA GLU A 76 -6.56 -13.28 -19.97
C GLU A 76 -5.61 -14.16 -20.80
N PHE A 77 -4.77 -14.97 -20.15
CA PHE A 77 -3.83 -15.86 -20.83
C PHE A 77 -4.48 -17.12 -21.43
N ASN A 78 -5.60 -17.58 -20.87
CA ASN A 78 -6.31 -18.80 -21.32
C ASN A 78 -7.38 -18.54 -22.40
N CYS A 79 -7.59 -17.28 -22.79
CA CYS A 79 -8.51 -16.89 -23.86
C CYS A 79 -7.81 -16.48 -25.17
N ASN A 80 -6.49 -16.68 -25.28
CA ASN A 80 -5.70 -16.53 -26.51
C ASN A 80 -5.21 -17.88 -27.04
#